data_AF-A0A5M9UVG2-F1
#
_entry.id   AF-A0A5M9UVG2-F1
#
_cell.length_a   1.000
_cell.length_b   1.000
_cell.length_c   1.000
_cell.angle_alpha   90.00
_cell.angle_beta   90.00
_cell.angle_gamma   90.00
#
_symmetry.space_group_name_H-M   'P 1'
#
loop_
_entity.id
_entity.type
_entity.pdbx_description
1 polymer ?
#
loop_
_entity_poly.entity_id
_entity_poly.type
_entity_poly.pdbx_seq_one_letter_code
_entity_poly.pdbx_strand_id
1 'polypeptide(L)' 'TVNSSGESLPSTFVPGRNIRFLTLASIYAYQVQARTVITGVCETDFSGYPDCRDEFVKALNKALELGMDYPLKLDTP' A
#
# COMPACT_ATOMS: atom_id res chain seq x y z
N THR A 1 -4.57 -4.28 -21.31
CA THR A 1 -3.75 -4.90 -20.25
C THR A 1 -4.60 -5.98 -19.62
N VAL A 2 -4.19 -7.24 -19.76
CA VAL A 2 -5.00 -8.43 -19.44
C VAL A 2 -4.67 -8.89 -18.01
N ASN A 3 -5.67 -9.25 -17.21
CA ASN A 3 -5.49 -9.89 -15.89
C ASN A 3 -4.81 -11.27 -16.07
N SER A 4 -4.15 -11.80 -15.05
CA SER A 4 -3.65 -13.18 -14.94
C SER A 4 -4.68 -14.26 -15.37
N SER A 5 -5.98 -13.94 -15.38
CA SER A 5 -7.09 -14.79 -15.83
C SER A 5 -7.51 -14.63 -17.30
N GLY A 6 -6.84 -13.80 -18.10
CA GLY A 6 -7.18 -13.60 -19.52
C GLY A 6 -8.31 -12.59 -19.79
N GLU A 7 -8.94 -12.04 -18.74
CA GLU A 7 -9.97 -11.00 -18.87
C GLU A 7 -9.37 -9.59 -19.01
N SER A 8 -9.99 -8.76 -19.86
CA SER A 8 -9.68 -7.35 -19.98
C SER A 8 -10.08 -6.60 -18.71
N LEU A 9 -9.14 -5.89 -18.09
CA LEU A 9 -9.42 -5.06 -16.92
C LEU A 9 -10.48 -3.98 -17.26
N PRO A 10 -11.42 -3.67 -16.34
CA PRO A 10 -12.37 -2.58 -16.53
C PRO A 10 -11.67 -1.25 -16.81
N SER A 11 -12.27 -0.37 -17.61
CA SER A 11 -11.72 0.97 -17.90
C SER A 11 -11.58 1.87 -16.67
N THR A 12 -12.28 1.53 -15.59
CA THR A 12 -12.25 2.21 -14.28
C THR A 12 -11.20 1.61 -13.32
N PHE A 13 -10.45 0.60 -13.75
CA PHE A 13 -9.40 0.00 -12.94
C PHE A 13 -8.20 0.95 -12.82
N VAL A 14 -7.75 1.18 -11.59
CA VAL A 14 -6.56 1.99 -11.29
C VAL A 14 -5.50 1.08 -10.65
N PRO A 15 -4.35 0.86 -11.32
CA PRO A 15 -3.27 0.04 -10.76
C PRO A 15 -2.59 0.75 -9.57
N GLY A 16 -2.22 -0.02 -8.54
CA GLY A 16 -1.38 0.48 -7.46
C GLY A 16 -2.03 1.55 -6.57
N ARG A 17 -3.38 1.59 -6.50
CA ARG A 17 -4.11 2.60 -5.71
C ARG A 17 -3.69 2.62 -4.24
N ASN A 18 -3.30 1.47 -3.67
CA ASN A 18 -2.88 1.38 -2.27
C ASN A 18 -1.52 2.04 -2.04
N ILE A 19 -0.65 2.13 -3.06
CA ILE A 19 0.57 2.93 -2.99
C ILE A 19 0.21 4.36 -2.62
N ARG A 20 -0.75 4.95 -3.37
CA ARG A 20 -1.19 6.33 -3.15
C ARG A 20 -1.83 6.51 -1.79
N PHE A 21 -2.72 5.60 -1.38
CA PHE A 21 -3.38 5.68 -0.08
C PHE A 21 -2.40 5.59 1.07
N LEU A 22 -1.48 4.63 1.05
CA LEU A 22 -0.49 4.45 2.11
C LEU A 22 0.49 5.62 2.17
N THR A 23 0.93 6.18 1.04
CA THR A 23 1.74 7.41 1.03
C THR A 23 1.02 8.59 1.68
N LEU A 24 -0.25 8.84 1.32
CA LEU A 24 -1.02 9.94 1.90
C LEU A 24 -1.28 9.74 3.40
N ALA A 25 -1.65 8.52 3.81
CA ALA A 25 -1.85 8.17 5.22
C ALA A 25 -0.57 8.34 6.04
N SER A 26 0.59 8.01 5.45
CA SER A 26 1.90 8.14 6.08
C SER A 26 2.34 9.59 6.24
N ILE A 27 2.11 10.43 5.22
CA ILE A 27 2.33 11.87 5.31
C ILE A 27 1.41 12.47 6.38
N TYR A 28 0.14 12.06 6.42
CA TYR A 28 -0.78 12.52 7.46
C TYR A 28 -0.32 12.07 8.86
N ALA A 29 0.10 10.82 9.02
CA ALA A 29 0.65 10.29 10.27
C ALA A 29 1.85 11.10 10.76
N TYR A 30 2.75 11.49 9.85
CA TYR A 30 3.86 12.39 10.17
C TYR A 30 3.38 13.72 10.77
N GLN A 31 2.38 14.37 10.14
CA GLN A 31 1.87 15.67 10.61
C GLN A 31 1.25 15.58 12.01
N VAL A 32 0.59 14.47 12.33
CA VAL A 32 -0.02 14.24 13.65
C VAL A 32 0.91 13.51 14.63
N GLN A 33 2.18 13.34 14.27
CA GLN A 33 3.22 12.66 15.07
C GLN A 33 2.90 11.20 15.42
N ALA A 34 2.09 10.52 14.61
CA ALA A 34 1.80 9.10 14.74
C ALA A 34 2.90 8.26 14.11
N ARG A 35 3.37 7.24 14.85
CA ARG A 35 4.43 6.32 14.39
C ARG A 35 3.92 5.09 13.64
N THR A 36 2.62 4.81 13.70
CA THR A 36 2.03 3.61 13.09
C THR A 36 0.83 3.97 12.24
N VAL A 37 0.80 3.47 11.01
CA VAL A 37 -0.37 3.46 10.13
C VAL A 37 -0.86 2.02 10.04
N ILE A 38 -2.10 1.79 10.49
CA ILE A 38 -2.74 0.48 10.43
C ILE A 38 -3.57 0.42 9.15
N THR A 39 -3.45 -0.67 8.40
CA THR A 39 -4.21 -0.89 7.16
C THR A 39 -4.77 -2.31 7.14
N GLY A 40 -6.02 -2.46 6.69
CA GLY A 40 -6.71 -3.75 6.58
C GLY A 40 -6.46 -4.48 5.26
N VAL A 41 -5.38 -4.18 4.54
CA VAL A 41 -5.02 -4.94 3.34
C VAL A 41 -4.63 -6.36 3.73
N CYS A 42 -5.08 -7.34 2.95
CA CYS A 42 -4.82 -8.75 3.21
C CYS A 42 -4.37 -9.46 1.93
N GLU A 43 -3.44 -10.39 2.06
CA GLU A 43 -2.95 -11.19 0.92
C GLU A 43 -3.97 -12.22 0.42
N THR A 44 -4.89 -12.66 1.28
CA THR A 44 -5.86 -13.70 0.92
C THR A 44 -6.95 -13.21 -0.02
N ASP A 45 -7.20 -11.90 -0.07
CA ASP A 45 -8.09 -11.24 -1.04
C ASP A 45 -7.37 -10.95 -2.38
N PHE A 46 -6.62 -11.96 -2.87
CA PHE A 46 -5.69 -11.94 -4.01
C PHE A 46 -6.36 -11.78 -5.38
N SER A 47 -7.36 -10.90 -5.50
CA SER A 47 -8.05 -10.52 -6.74
C SER A 47 -7.14 -9.84 -7.80
N GLY A 48 -5.82 -10.07 -7.75
CA GLY A 48 -4.84 -9.63 -8.73
C GLY A 48 -4.11 -8.33 -8.35
N TYR A 49 -4.24 -7.87 -7.10
CA TYR A 49 -3.65 -6.61 -6.64
C TYR A 49 -2.26 -6.84 -6.03
N PRO A 50 -1.15 -6.52 -6.74
CA PRO A 50 0.19 -6.66 -6.19
C PRO A 50 0.43 -5.70 -5.00
N ASP A 51 -0.35 -4.62 -4.90
CA ASP A 51 -0.29 -3.58 -3.87
C ASP A 51 -1.05 -3.94 -2.57
N CYS A 52 -1.38 -5.22 -2.36
CA CYS A 52 -1.89 -5.76 -1.09
C CYS A 52 -0.93 -6.77 -0.44
N ARG A 53 0.17 -7.13 -1.11
CA ARG A 53 1.11 -8.14 -0.62
C ARG A 53 1.97 -7.61 0.52
N ASP A 54 2.34 -8.49 1.44
CA ASP A 54 3.27 -8.23 2.54
C ASP A 54 4.62 -7.73 2.01
N GLU A 55 5.14 -8.33 0.93
CA GLU A 55 6.36 -7.87 0.27
C GLU A 55 6.26 -6.39 -0.16
N PHE A 56 5.11 -6.02 -0.74
CA PHE A 56 4.84 -4.64 -1.14
C PHE A 56 4.77 -3.72 0.10
N VAL A 57 4.03 -4.11 1.14
CA VAL A 57 3.86 -3.30 2.36
C VAL A 57 5.22 -3.06 3.04
N LYS A 58 6.05 -4.10 3.15
CA LYS A 58 7.41 -4.01 3.70
C LYS A 58 8.31 -3.09 2.88
N ALA A 59 8.30 -3.24 1.56
CA ALA A 59 9.09 -2.40 0.66
C ALA A 59 8.66 -0.92 0.75
N LEU A 60 7.35 -0.66 0.73
CA LEU A 60 6.82 0.70 0.82
C LEU A 60 7.10 1.32 2.20
N ASN A 61 6.95 0.57 3.30
CA ASN A 61 7.32 1.04 4.63
C ASN A 61 8.77 1.53 4.63
N LYS A 62 9.70 0.76 4.03
CA LYS A 62 11.11 1.16 4.01
C LYS A 62 11.32 2.43 3.22
N ALA A 63 10.68 2.56 2.06
CA ALA A 63 10.75 3.77 1.24
C ALA A 63 10.20 5.00 1.97
N LEU A 64 9.10 4.86 2.71
CA LEU A 64 8.47 5.94 3.47
C LEU A 64 9.33 6.39 4.65
N GLU A 65 9.89 5.44 5.40
CA GLU A 65 10.81 5.71 6.51
C GLU A 65 12.02 6.51 6.02
N LEU A 66 12.66 6.06 4.93
CA LEU A 66 13.81 6.76 4.32
C LEU A 66 13.43 8.12 3.74
N GLY A 67 12.30 8.21 3.05
CA GLY A 67 11.87 9.43 2.36
C GLY A 67 11.45 10.56 3.30
N MET A 68 11.05 10.23 4.53
CA MET A 68 10.63 11.22 5.53
C MET A 68 11.61 11.37 6.70
N ASP A 69 12.67 10.56 6.75
CA ASP A 69 13.56 10.43 7.91
C ASP A 69 12.77 10.32 9.23
N TYR A 70 11.78 9.42 9.23
CA TYR A 70 10.81 9.27 10.32
C TYR A 70 10.55 7.80 10.59
N PRO A 71 10.59 7.33 11.86
CA PRO A 71 10.43 5.93 12.23
C PRO A 71 8.96 5.47 12.14
N LEU A 72 8.43 5.47 10.92
CA LEU A 72 7.08 5.04 10.59
C LEU A 72 7.00 3.52 10.46
N LYS A 73 5.93 2.94 11.01
CA LYS A 73 5.54 1.54 10.81
C LYS A 73 4.20 1.47 10.06
N LEU A 74 4.13 0.66 9.02
CA LEU A 74 2.91 0.14 8.44
C LEU A 74 2.58 -1.19 9.14
N ASP A 75 1.33 -1.34 9.59
CA ASP A 75 0.86 -2.53 10.30
C ASP A 75 -0.35 -3.13 9.58
N THR A 76 -0.26 -4.42 9.26
CA THR A 76 -1.31 -5.24 8.62
C THR A 76 -1.66 -6.37 9.58
N PRO A 77 -2.57 -6.13 10.54
CA PRO A 77 -2.93 -7.10 11.57
C PRO A 77 -3.70 -8.31 11.02
#